data_AF-A0A926H322-F1
#
_entry.id   AF-A0A926H322-F1
#
_cell.length_a   1.000
_cell.length_b   1.000
_cell.length_c   1.000
_cell.angle_alpha   90.00
_cell.angle_beta   90.00
_cell.angle_gamma   90.00
#
_symmetry.space_group_name_H-M   'P 1'
#
loop_
_entity.id
_entity.type
_entity.pdbx_description
1 polymer ?
#
loop_
_entity_poly.entity_id
_entity_poly.type
_entity_poly.pdbx_seq_one_letter_code
_entity_poly.pdbx_strand_id
1 'polypeptide(L)'
;MRKNLLIWSTSLALLSVWVIGCNNNDPAPDTGQLRVQIDNVVGNQELVLGTGQYTNGSGEPFTVTTLNYYLSNFRFRRADGSEYVVPQDSSYFLVKESDKASQLLTFRNLPV
;
A
#
# COMPACT_ATOMS: atom_id res chain seq x y z
N MET A 1 39.94 64.25 52.24
CA MET A 1 40.44 62.86 52.18
C MET A 1 39.53 61.95 52.98
N ARG A 2 38.70 61.14 52.30
CA ARG A 2 38.25 59.82 52.74
C ARG A 2 37.59 59.17 51.50
N LYS A 3 38.31 58.20 50.94
CA LYS A 3 37.95 57.45 49.74
C LYS A 3 36.93 56.40 50.13
N ASN A 4 35.74 56.41 49.54
CA ASN A 4 34.95 55.18 49.39
C ASN A 4 34.68 54.97 47.90
N LEU A 5 35.49 54.07 47.36
CA LEU A 5 35.52 53.52 46.03
C LEU A 5 34.80 52.17 46.11
N LEU A 6 33.69 51.98 45.39
CA LEU A 6 33.23 50.65 44.99
C LEU A 6 32.58 50.76 43.61
N ILE A 7 33.05 49.90 42.72
CA ILE A 7 32.96 49.95 41.26
C ILE A 7 32.50 48.55 40.79
N TRP A 8 31.81 48.51 39.63
CA TRP A 8 31.41 47.36 38.77
C TRP A 8 30.10 46.63 39.16
N SER A 9 29.20 46.22 38.26
CA SER A 9 29.37 45.76 36.87
C SER A 9 28.06 45.86 36.05
N THR A 10 28.19 46.21 34.77
CA THR A 10 27.22 45.96 33.69
C THR A 10 26.87 44.47 33.58
N SER A 11 25.59 44.12 33.38
CA SER A 11 25.27 42.96 32.53
C SER A 11 23.82 42.94 32.06
N LEU A 12 23.69 43.11 30.75
CA LEU A 12 22.53 42.89 29.91
C LEU A 12 22.19 41.39 29.91
N ALA A 13 21.25 40.96 30.75
CA ALA A 13 20.79 39.58 30.72
C ALA A 13 19.65 39.43 29.69
N LEU A 14 20.03 39.09 28.46
CA LEU A 14 19.14 38.49 27.47
C LEU A 14 18.52 37.22 28.08
N LEU A 15 17.24 37.27 28.46
CA LEU A 15 16.49 36.07 28.79
C LEU A 15 16.00 35.45 27.47
N SER A 16 16.81 34.53 26.97
CA SER A 16 16.59 33.74 25.76
C SER A 16 15.25 33.00 25.80
N VAL A 17 14.43 33.23 24.77
CA VAL A 17 13.26 32.43 24.43
C VAL A 17 13.75 31.02 24.07
N TRP A 18 13.38 30.03 24.87
CA TRP A 18 13.60 28.62 24.54
C TRP A 18 12.55 28.18 23.53
N VAL A 19 12.91 28.20 22.25
CA VAL A 19 12.10 27.61 21.19
C VAL A 19 12.35 26.10 21.22
N ILE A 20 11.51 25.35 21.94
CA ILE A 20 11.52 23.89 21.85
C ILE A 20 10.80 23.52 20.55
N GLY A 21 11.57 23.37 19.47
CA GLY A 21 11.08 22.78 18.24
C GLY A 21 11.06 21.25 18.37
N CYS A 22 9.88 20.64 18.26
CA CYS A 22 9.81 19.20 17.97
C CYS A 22 10.37 18.99 16.57
N ASN A 23 11.54 18.35 16.48
CA ASN A 23 11.95 17.74 15.23
C ASN A 23 11.17 16.43 15.12
N ASN A 24 10.21 16.36 14.19
CA ASN A 24 9.47 15.12 13.93
C ASN A 24 10.42 14.13 13.23
N ASN A 25 11.28 13.49 14.01
CA ASN A 25 12.17 12.43 13.57
C ASN A 25 11.49 11.06 13.69
N ASP A 26 10.18 10.99 13.44
CA ASP A 26 9.51 9.70 13.43
C ASP A 26 10.07 8.88 12.27
N PRO A 27 10.58 7.66 12.52
CA PRO A 27 11.01 6.79 11.45
C PRO A 27 9.83 6.56 10.51
N ALA A 28 10.11 6.53 9.20
CA ALA A 28 9.09 6.17 8.22
C ALA A 28 8.49 4.82 8.61
N PRO A 29 7.15 4.65 8.52
CA PRO A 29 6.52 3.38 8.87
C PRO A 29 7.11 2.27 7.99
N ASP A 30 7.38 1.13 8.60
CA ASP A 30 7.80 -0.05 7.86
C ASP A 30 6.69 -0.45 6.88
N THR A 31 7.09 -0.81 5.66
CA THR A 31 6.16 -1.24 4.62
C THR A 31 6.61 -2.52 3.95
N GLY A 32 5.63 -3.28 3.49
CA GLY A 32 5.79 -4.55 2.81
C GLY A 32 5.29 -4.51 1.37
N GLN A 33 5.57 -5.62 0.68
CA GLN A 33 5.04 -5.91 -0.64
C GLN A 33 4.22 -7.20 -0.59
N LEU A 34 3.05 -7.17 -1.23
CA LEU A 34 2.24 -8.36 -1.48
C LEU A 34 2.08 -8.58 -2.98
N ARG A 35 2.25 -9.82 -3.41
CA ARG A 35 1.96 -10.25 -4.78
C ARG A 35 0.80 -11.24 -4.74
N VAL A 36 -0.22 -11.00 -5.55
CA VAL A 36 -1.38 -11.86 -5.71
C VAL A 36 -1.39 -12.35 -7.15
N GLN A 37 -1.26 -13.66 -7.33
CA GLN A 37 -1.43 -14.30 -8.63
C GLN A 37 -2.90 -14.64 -8.82
N ILE A 38 -3.46 -14.29 -9.97
CA ILE A 38 -4.80 -14.67 -10.38
C ILE A 38 -4.70 -15.84 -11.34
N ASP A 39 -5.45 -16.89 -11.05
CA ASP A 39 -5.49 -18.10 -11.84
C ASP A 39 -6.94 -18.41 -12.20
N ASN A 40 -7.25 -18.48 -13.50
CA ASN A 40 -8.62 -18.63 -13.97
C ASN A 40 -8.87 -20.09 -14.32
N VAL A 41 -9.89 -20.66 -13.69
CA VAL A 41 -10.30 -22.05 -13.92
C VAL A 41 -11.79 -22.12 -14.28
N VAL A 42 -12.15 -23.15 -15.03
CA VAL A 42 -13.53 -23.55 -15.26
C VAL A 42 -13.77 -24.86 -14.51
N GLY A 43 -14.48 -24.78 -13.39
CA GLY A 43 -14.58 -25.89 -12.45
C GLY A 43 -13.20 -26.25 -11.91
N ASN A 44 -12.70 -27.44 -12.25
CA ASN A 44 -11.40 -27.95 -11.81
C ASN A 44 -10.35 -27.93 -12.94
N GLN A 45 -10.65 -27.31 -14.08
CA GLN A 45 -9.78 -27.28 -15.25
C GLN A 45 -9.21 -25.87 -15.47
N GLU A 46 -7.93 -25.78 -15.79
CA GLU A 46 -7.30 -24.54 -16.22
C GLU A 46 -8.03 -23.92 -17.42
N LEU A 47 -8.21 -22.60 -17.40
CA LEU A 47 -8.78 -21.88 -18.52
C LEU A 47 -7.73 -21.71 -19.63
N VAL A 48 -7.99 -22.27 -20.80
CA VAL A 48 -7.13 -22.14 -21.99
C VAL A 48 -7.94 -21.51 -23.11
N LEU A 49 -7.52 -20.32 -23.55
CA LEU A 49 -8.25 -19.57 -24.56
C LEU A 49 -8.24 -20.27 -25.92
N GLY A 50 -9.40 -20.29 -26.57
CA GLY A 50 -9.60 -20.75 -27.95
C GLY A 50 -9.54 -22.27 -28.17
N THR A 51 -8.83 -23.01 -27.31
CA THR A 51 -8.68 -24.46 -27.43
C THR A 51 -9.31 -25.24 -26.28
N GLY A 52 -9.56 -24.59 -25.14
CA GLY A 52 -10.27 -25.19 -24.02
C GLY A 52 -11.72 -25.55 -24.38
N GLN A 53 -12.14 -26.77 -23.99
CA GLN A 53 -13.50 -27.26 -24.14
C GLN A 53 -14.08 -27.49 -22.74
N TYR A 54 -15.21 -26.86 -22.47
CA TYR A 54 -15.86 -26.85 -21.17
C TYR A 54 -17.34 -27.14 -21.31
N THR A 55 -18.00 -27.52 -20.22
CA THR A 55 -19.44 -27.77 -20.18
C THR A 55 -20.09 -26.88 -19.13
N ASN A 56 -21.15 -26.17 -19.51
CA ASN A 56 -21.89 -25.32 -18.57
C ASN A 56 -22.81 -26.14 -17.64
N GLY A 57 -23.49 -25.48 -16.70
CA GLY A 57 -24.41 -26.14 -15.76
C GLY A 57 -25.63 -26.82 -16.40
N SER A 58 -25.90 -26.52 -17.68
CA SER A 58 -27.00 -27.12 -18.47
C SER A 58 -26.53 -28.28 -19.35
N GLY A 59 -25.25 -28.63 -19.34
CA GLY A 59 -24.68 -29.71 -20.16
C GLY A 59 -24.25 -29.30 -21.57
N GLU A 60 -24.27 -28.01 -21.88
CA GLU A 60 -23.87 -27.52 -23.21
C GLU A 60 -22.37 -27.25 -23.28
N PRO A 61 -21.70 -27.65 -24.39
CA PRO A 61 -20.28 -27.37 -24.58
C PRO A 61 -20.05 -25.90 -24.93
N PHE A 62 -18.93 -25.33 -24.45
CA PHE A 62 -18.48 -24.00 -24.81
C PHE A 62 -16.96 -23.86 -24.79
N THR A 63 -16.47 -22.83 -25.48
CA THR A 63 -15.06 -22.41 -25.48
C THR A 63 -14.99 -20.94 -25.09
N VAL A 64 -13.99 -20.58 -24.29
CA VAL A 64 -13.69 -19.19 -23.95
C VAL A 64 -12.63 -18.68 -24.93
N THR A 65 -12.92 -17.64 -25.70
CA THR A 65 -11.97 -17.02 -26.64
C THR A 65 -11.37 -15.73 -26.09
N THR A 66 -12.01 -15.12 -25.08
CA THR A 66 -11.52 -13.93 -24.38
C THR A 66 -12.09 -13.89 -22.98
N LEU A 67 -11.23 -13.57 -22.00
CA LEU A 67 -11.63 -13.27 -20.63
C LEU A 67 -10.79 -12.09 -20.13
N ASN A 68 -11.45 -10.94 -19.98
CA ASN A 68 -10.85 -9.72 -19.46
C ASN A 68 -11.78 -9.12 -18.40
N TYR A 69 -11.24 -8.69 -17.27
CA TYR A 69 -12.03 -8.11 -16.19
C TYR A 69 -11.18 -7.19 -15.32
N TYR A 70 -11.86 -6.33 -14.56
CA TYR A 70 -11.20 -5.46 -13.58
C TYR A 70 -11.36 -6.03 -12.17
N LEU A 71 -10.27 -6.06 -11.42
CA LEU A 71 -10.28 -6.27 -9.98
C LEU A 71 -10.00 -4.95 -9.28
N SER A 72 -10.80 -4.62 -8.27
CA SER A 72 -10.68 -3.35 -7.55
C SER A 72 -11.17 -3.43 -6.10
N ASN A 73 -10.98 -2.35 -5.35
CA ASN A 73 -11.46 -2.18 -3.98
C ASN A 73 -10.85 -3.18 -2.98
N PHE A 74 -9.56 -3.50 -3.18
CA PHE A 74 -8.81 -4.40 -2.31
C PHE A 74 -8.74 -3.88 -0.87
N ARG A 75 -8.93 -4.80 0.07
CA ARG A 75 -8.82 -4.59 1.52
C ARG A 75 -8.06 -5.76 2.11
N PHE A 76 -7.04 -5.47 2.91
CA PHE A 76 -6.24 -6.49 3.58
C PHE A 76 -6.54 -6.47 5.07
N ARG A 77 -6.84 -7.64 5.64
CA ARG A 77 -7.07 -7.80 7.07
C ARG A 77 -5.82 -8.33 7.74
N ARG A 78 -5.41 -7.68 8.84
CA ARG A 78 -4.29 -8.10 9.67
C ARG A 78 -4.71 -9.16 10.69
N ALA A 79 -3.72 -9.80 11.32
CA ALA A 79 -3.94 -10.79 12.36
C ALA A 79 -4.63 -10.21 13.61
N ASP A 80 -4.42 -8.91 13.88
CA ASP A 80 -5.08 -8.18 14.97
C ASP A 80 -6.54 -7.78 14.67
N GLY A 81 -7.03 -8.08 13.46
CA GLY A 81 -8.38 -7.76 13.01
C GLY A 81 -8.54 -6.38 12.36
N SER A 82 -7.50 -5.54 12.35
CA SER A 82 -7.53 -4.25 11.64
C SER A 82 -7.53 -4.45 10.12
N GLU A 83 -8.11 -3.49 9.39
CA GLU A 83 -8.15 -3.50 7.94
C GLU A 83 -7.30 -2.38 7.34
N TYR A 84 -6.61 -2.68 6.24
CA TYR A 84 -5.98 -1.70 5.37
C TYR A 84 -6.75 -1.62 4.06
N VAL A 85 -7.22 -0.42 3.73
CA VAL A 85 -7.89 -0.13 2.46
C VAL A 85 -6.84 0.35 1.46
N VAL A 86 -6.71 -0.36 0.34
CA VAL A 86 -5.79 0.05 -0.73
C VAL A 86 -6.33 1.34 -1.38
N PRO A 87 -5.51 2.40 -1.54
CA PRO A 87 -5.92 3.63 -2.21
C PRO A 87 -6.48 3.37 -3.61
N GLN A 88 -7.57 4.06 -3.97
CA GLN A 88 -8.34 3.76 -5.18
C GLN A 88 -7.52 3.83 -6.47
N ASP A 89 -6.61 4.80 -6.56
CA ASP A 89 -5.67 5.01 -7.69
C ASP A 89 -4.67 3.86 -7.88
N SER A 90 -4.45 3.07 -6.83
CA SER A 90 -3.59 1.88 -6.80
C SER A 90 -4.38 0.56 -6.67
N SER A 91 -5.71 0.63 -6.72
CA SER A 91 -6.63 -0.48 -6.47
C SER A 91 -7.49 -0.78 -7.71
N TYR A 92 -6.90 -0.74 -8.90
CA TYR A 92 -7.59 -1.01 -10.16
C TYR A 92 -6.68 -1.76 -11.13
N PHE A 93 -7.00 -3.03 -11.39
CA PHE A 93 -6.15 -3.93 -12.19
C PHE A 93 -6.97 -4.54 -13.32
N LEU A 94 -6.54 -4.32 -14.57
CA LEU A 94 -7.08 -5.04 -15.72
C LEU A 94 -6.40 -6.40 -15.82
N VAL A 95 -7.13 -7.46 -15.54
CA VAL A 95 -6.68 -8.84 -15.75
C VAL A 95 -7.16 -9.29 -17.12
N LYS A 96 -6.24 -9.83 -17.91
CA LYS A 96 -6.50 -10.43 -19.22
C LYS A 96 -5.92 -11.83 -19.24
N GLU A 97 -6.75 -12.82 -19.55
CA GLU A 97 -6.26 -14.21 -19.64
C GLU A 97 -5.20 -14.39 -20.73
N SER A 98 -5.27 -13.58 -21.78
CA SER A 98 -4.28 -13.58 -22.87
C SER A 98 -2.92 -12.96 -22.48
N ASP A 99 -2.82 -12.30 -21.32
CA ASP A 99 -1.60 -11.62 -20.86
C ASP A 99 -1.25 -12.06 -19.43
N LYS A 100 -0.32 -13.02 -19.32
CA LYS A 100 0.11 -13.57 -18.03
C LYS A 100 0.73 -12.52 -17.10
N ALA A 101 1.28 -11.42 -17.61
CA ALA A 101 1.79 -10.35 -16.75
C ALA A 101 0.66 -9.60 -16.03
N SER A 102 -0.51 -9.49 -16.66
CA SER A 102 -1.69 -8.84 -16.09
C SER A 102 -2.33 -9.64 -14.94
N GLN A 103 -2.00 -10.92 -14.82
CA GLN A 103 -2.50 -11.83 -13.78
C GLN A 103 -1.72 -11.72 -12.46
N LEU A 104 -0.61 -10.98 -12.44
CA LEU A 104 0.20 -10.78 -11.24
C LEU A 104 -0.01 -9.37 -10.68
N LEU A 105 -0.84 -9.27 -9.65
CA LEU A 105 -1.13 -8.00 -8.98
C LEU A 105 -0.06 -7.75 -7.93
N THR A 106 0.54 -6.57 -7.96
CA THR A 106 1.60 -6.18 -7.01
C THR A 106 1.16 -4.98 -6.20
N PHE A 107 1.04 -5.16 -4.90
CA PHE A 107 0.74 -4.12 -3.93
C PHE A 107 2.04 -3.75 -3.22
N ARG A 108 2.43 -2.47 -3.30
CA ARG A 108 3.63 -1.93 -2.66
C ARG A 108 3.22 -1.01 -1.53
N ASN A 109 4.15 -0.74 -0.63
CA ASN A 109 3.97 0.20 0.47
C ASN A 109 2.79 -0.19 1.40
N LEU A 110 2.55 -1.49 1.56
CA LEU A 110 1.54 -1.97 2.49
C LEU A 110 2.05 -1.79 3.92
N PRO A 111 1.28 -1.19 4.84
CA PRO A 111 1.74 -1.05 6.23
C PRO A 111 1.82 -2.44 6.86
N VAL A 112 2.99 -2.77 7.42
CA VAL A 112 3.24 -4.05 8.11
C VAL A 112 2.69 -4.06 9.52
#